data_AF-A0A0G4GSQ6-F1
#
_entry.id   AF-A0A0G4GSQ6-F1
#
_cell.length_a   1.000
_cell.length_b   1.000
_cell.length_c   1.000
_cell.angle_alpha   90.00
_cell.angle_beta   90.00
_cell.angle_gamma   90.00
#
_symmetry.space_group_name_H-M   'P 1'
#
loop_
_entity.id
_entity.type
_entity.pdbx_description
1 polymer ?
#
loop_
_entity_poly.entity_id
_entity_poly.type
_entity_poly.pdbx_seq_one_letter_code
_entity_poly.pdbx_strand_id
1 'polypeptide(L)'
;MSLRLFRRELKKLADYSLYVVTDDVYANPETLTRKIAASLLGGASCVQVRLKKSDDRPFWTLARDLRHLCTVHGVPLIVNNRADIALAVDADGLHIGQGDLPPVEARRLIGPDRILGITIKADRPETIEAALDPRVCPDYIATNAVFPTGTKETEAIGPEGFRQAVETLQRLCRERQIECPPVVAIGGIHSGNVDSVFRAVPLTAGIAAVSALLGEEDEGFTGRETLKRAESFLTAIDVARDGELSASVHRRLRQILRRLRAPLLDPLVGEALTEGSIPPRPLVHHMTNTVVQTQSANATILAGCAPLMTTNAEETEEIASISSSLVLNGGTLTSAWIDALAIAKRLKRARMEAKSGGQTEGHVVPFIFDPVGCGATGLRTRTFSDLVGSGIVEVIKGNGGEMAALARSGGYSGGGSVETRGVDSLGSVEDPTSLLRAVSREGRGDLPLTACMSGASDVAVNDAGRVWAQVDGGLSELGLMTGSGCLVTALQGCFAAAEKELLLSSSEKETDLPPYFASAVGGFVFMKAAARLALSLDLPSVTEGQREETGRGATGPGLACGRAYSFRHGLFDGFGALTPALMRTLSPHITCERFPD
;
A
#
# COMPACT_ATOMS: atom_id res chain seq x y z
N MET A 1 14.32 16.17 12.32
CA MET A 1 12.93 16.62 12.13
C MET A 1 12.33 16.91 13.50
N SER A 2 11.67 18.05 13.73
CA SER A 2 11.01 18.32 15.02
C SER A 2 9.78 17.40 15.16
N LEU A 3 9.61 16.74 16.32
CA LEU A 3 8.47 15.87 16.64
C LEU A 3 7.11 16.54 16.34
N ARG A 4 7.04 17.87 16.43
CA ARG A 4 5.84 18.65 16.16
C ARG A 4 5.44 18.68 14.69
N LEU A 5 6.41 18.83 13.77
CA LEU A 5 6.16 18.81 12.33
C LEU A 5 5.71 17.41 11.88
N PHE A 6 6.34 16.36 12.44
CA PHE A 6 5.94 14.98 12.18
C PHE A 6 4.49 14.69 12.56
N ARG A 7 4.06 15.10 13.76
CA ARG A 7 2.68 14.89 14.23
C ARG A 7 1.64 15.60 13.38
N ARG A 8 1.93 16.84 12.94
CA ARG A 8 1.01 17.60 12.09
C ARG A 8 0.77 16.89 10.74
N GLU A 9 1.81 16.32 10.15
CA GLU A 9 1.66 15.60 8.87
C GLU A 9 1.03 14.22 9.08
N LEU A 10 1.39 13.48 10.15
CA LEU A 10 0.70 12.24 10.51
C LEU A 10 -0.79 12.43 10.75
N LYS A 11 -1.19 13.53 11.40
CA LYS A 11 -2.59 13.90 11.63
C LYS A 11 -3.37 14.04 10.32
N LYS A 12 -2.77 14.66 9.28
CA LYS A 12 -3.39 14.77 7.95
C LYS A 12 -3.46 13.43 7.22
N LEU A 13 -2.54 12.53 7.51
CA LEU A 13 -2.46 11.19 6.93
C LEU A 13 -3.26 10.15 7.72
N ALA A 14 -4.10 10.55 8.70
CA ALA A 14 -4.85 9.58 9.48
C ALA A 14 -5.87 8.82 8.61
N ASP A 15 -5.67 7.50 8.48
CA ASP A 15 -6.58 6.61 7.77
C ASP A 15 -7.50 5.88 8.76
N TYR A 16 -8.78 6.21 8.74
CA TYR A 16 -9.78 5.64 9.64
C TYR A 16 -10.43 4.35 9.12
N SER A 17 -10.03 3.86 7.94
CA SER A 17 -10.74 2.82 7.20
C SER A 17 -11.06 1.57 8.03
N LEU A 18 -10.08 1.02 8.76
CA LEU A 18 -10.33 0.00 9.79
C LEU A 18 -9.77 0.47 11.13
N TYR A 19 -10.68 0.86 12.01
CA TYR A 19 -10.40 1.44 13.30
C TYR A 19 -10.65 0.43 14.42
N VAL A 20 -9.58 -0.06 15.06
CA VAL A 20 -9.70 -1.01 16.17
C VAL A 20 -9.95 -0.26 17.46
N VAL A 21 -10.94 -0.69 18.24
CA VAL A 21 -11.23 -0.13 19.57
C VAL A 21 -11.13 -1.25 20.60
N THR A 22 -10.31 -1.07 21.63
CA THR A 22 -10.21 -2.06 22.73
C THR A 22 -11.44 -1.99 23.65
N ASP A 23 -11.64 -3.03 24.46
CA ASP A 23 -12.69 -3.04 25.48
C ASP A 23 -12.28 -3.90 26.68
N ASP A 24 -12.83 -3.59 27.86
CA ASP A 24 -12.54 -4.28 29.12
C ASP A 24 -12.77 -5.80 29.04
N VAL A 25 -13.73 -6.26 28.23
CA VAL A 25 -14.02 -7.69 28.04
C VAL A 25 -12.85 -8.45 27.40
N TYR A 26 -12.03 -7.77 26.59
CA TYR A 26 -10.88 -8.36 25.89
C TYR A 26 -9.55 -7.88 26.48
N ALA A 27 -9.57 -7.32 27.69
CA ALA A 27 -8.44 -6.61 28.29
C ALA A 27 -7.40 -7.51 28.96
N ASN A 28 -7.38 -8.81 28.65
CA ASN A 28 -6.31 -9.69 29.11
C ASN A 28 -4.96 -9.13 28.63
N PRO A 29 -4.07 -8.70 29.53
CA PRO A 29 -2.83 -8.03 29.15
C PRO A 29 -1.90 -8.89 28.30
N GLU A 30 -1.94 -10.22 28.49
CA GLU A 30 -1.06 -11.15 27.77
C GLU A 30 -1.46 -11.32 26.29
N THR A 31 -2.75 -11.19 25.98
CA THR A 31 -3.28 -11.41 24.63
C THR A 31 -3.66 -10.13 23.91
N LEU A 32 -4.08 -9.06 24.61
CA LEU A 32 -4.58 -7.84 23.96
C LEU A 32 -3.55 -7.19 23.05
N THR A 33 -2.31 -7.00 23.51
CA THR A 33 -1.23 -6.43 22.68
C THR A 33 -1.00 -7.25 21.42
N ARG A 34 -1.08 -8.59 21.53
CA ARG A 34 -0.94 -9.51 20.39
C ARG A 34 -2.15 -9.47 19.45
N LYS A 35 -3.37 -9.31 19.97
CA LYS A 35 -4.59 -9.08 19.17
C LYS A 35 -4.48 -7.77 18.38
N ILE A 36 -3.97 -6.70 18.99
CA ILE A 36 -3.72 -5.44 18.29
C ILE A 36 -2.63 -5.62 17.23
N ALA A 37 -1.52 -6.30 17.54
CA ALA A 37 -0.49 -6.61 16.56
C ALA A 37 -1.05 -7.38 15.35
N ALA A 38 -1.82 -8.45 15.60
CA ALA A 38 -2.49 -9.22 14.55
C ALA A 38 -3.46 -8.38 13.71
N SER A 39 -4.18 -7.45 14.35
CA SER A 39 -5.08 -6.51 13.67
C SER A 39 -4.32 -5.54 12.76
N LEU A 40 -3.20 -4.98 13.24
CA LEU A 40 -2.32 -4.10 12.46
C LEU A 40 -1.71 -4.83 11.26
N LEU A 41 -1.34 -6.10 11.44
CA LEU A 41 -0.84 -6.96 10.37
C LEU A 41 -1.89 -7.27 9.31
N GLY A 42 -3.14 -7.48 9.72
CA GLY A 42 -4.27 -7.58 8.81
C GLY A 42 -4.63 -6.25 8.13
N GLY A 43 -3.99 -5.15 8.51
CA GLY A 43 -4.06 -3.84 7.88
C GLY A 43 -4.94 -2.81 8.58
N ALA A 44 -5.26 -3.02 9.87
CA ALA A 44 -5.88 -1.97 10.67
C ALA A 44 -5.06 -0.68 10.64
N SER A 45 -5.74 0.45 10.48
CA SER A 45 -5.14 1.75 10.15
C SER A 45 -5.30 2.79 11.26
N CYS A 46 -6.04 2.47 12.33
CA CYS A 46 -6.18 3.30 13.52
C CYS A 46 -6.45 2.41 14.74
N VAL A 47 -5.93 2.77 15.92
CA VAL A 47 -6.14 2.03 17.17
C VAL A 47 -6.63 2.97 18.27
N GLN A 48 -7.67 2.58 19.00
CA GLN A 48 -8.19 3.26 20.17
C GLN A 48 -8.01 2.39 21.41
N VAL A 49 -7.29 2.88 22.41
CA VAL A 49 -7.31 2.28 23.74
C VAL A 49 -8.49 2.83 24.53
N ARG A 50 -9.40 1.94 24.90
CA ARG A 50 -10.61 2.20 25.66
C ARG A 50 -10.84 1.07 26.67
N LEU A 51 -10.50 1.36 27.93
CA LEU A 51 -10.79 0.50 29.08
C LEU A 51 -11.51 1.36 30.13
N LYS A 52 -12.78 1.09 30.40
CA LYS A 52 -13.61 1.86 31.33
C LYS A 52 -13.47 1.42 32.78
N LYS A 53 -13.02 0.18 33.01
CA LYS A 53 -12.93 -0.44 34.34
C LYS A 53 -11.49 -0.57 34.84
N SER A 54 -10.51 -0.20 34.02
CA SER A 54 -9.08 -0.33 34.34
C SER A 54 -8.61 0.81 35.24
N ASP A 55 -7.77 0.46 36.23
CA ASP A 55 -7.03 1.45 37.03
C ASP A 55 -5.99 2.21 36.19
N ASP A 56 -5.58 3.38 36.68
CA ASP A 56 -4.69 4.31 35.97
C ASP A 56 -3.36 3.68 35.55
N ARG A 57 -2.71 2.92 36.42
CA ARG A 57 -1.38 2.34 36.14
C ARG A 57 -1.43 1.23 35.08
N PRO A 58 -2.33 0.22 35.19
CA PRO A 58 -2.53 -0.75 34.12
C PRO A 58 -2.92 -0.10 32.78
N PHE A 59 -3.85 0.87 32.79
CA PHE A 59 -4.23 1.60 31.58
C PHE A 59 -3.02 2.30 30.94
N TRP A 60 -2.26 3.07 31.74
CA TRP A 60 -1.08 3.78 31.25
C TRP A 60 -0.02 2.84 30.67
N THR A 61 0.21 1.69 31.32
CA THR A 61 1.18 0.69 30.87
C THR A 61 0.78 0.15 29.50
N LEU A 62 -0.48 -0.27 29.34
CA LEU A 62 -1.01 -0.73 28.05
C LEU A 62 -0.93 0.37 26.99
N ALA A 63 -1.35 1.59 27.31
CA ALA A 63 -1.35 2.71 26.36
C ALA A 63 0.06 3.04 25.87
N ARG A 64 1.08 2.97 26.75
CA ARG A 64 2.49 3.13 26.39
C ARG A 64 2.96 2.01 25.44
N ASP A 65 2.64 0.77 25.74
CA ASP A 65 3.08 -0.38 24.95
C ASP A 65 2.41 -0.38 23.57
N LEU A 66 1.11 -0.08 23.51
CA LEU A 66 0.39 0.12 22.25
C LEU A 66 0.91 1.33 21.48
N ARG A 67 1.38 2.40 22.13
CA ARG A 67 1.94 3.56 21.44
C ARG A 67 3.21 3.16 20.67
N HIS A 68 4.08 2.38 21.31
CA HIS A 68 5.28 1.87 20.66
C HIS A 68 4.92 0.98 19.46
N LEU A 69 4.01 0.02 19.66
CA LEU A 69 3.55 -0.87 18.60
C LEU A 69 2.96 -0.11 17.41
N CYS A 70 2.02 0.81 17.68
CA CYS A 70 1.41 1.64 16.65
C CYS A 70 2.43 2.51 15.90
N THR A 71 3.47 3.03 16.59
CA THR A 71 4.56 3.79 15.95
C THR A 71 5.34 2.94 14.94
N VAL A 72 5.70 1.71 15.31
CA VAL A 72 6.40 0.76 14.42
C VAL A 72 5.56 0.46 13.18
N HIS A 73 4.24 0.40 13.33
CA HIS A 73 3.32 0.16 12.22
C HIS A 73 2.92 1.42 11.43
N GLY A 74 3.32 2.61 11.86
CA GLY A 74 2.91 3.87 11.24
C GLY A 74 1.43 4.18 11.39
N VAL A 75 0.81 3.70 12.47
CA VAL A 75 -0.63 3.82 12.75
C VAL A 75 -0.85 4.75 13.95
N PRO A 76 -1.84 5.66 13.95
CA PRO A 76 -2.13 6.49 15.11
C PRO A 76 -2.74 5.68 16.28
N LEU A 77 -2.28 5.99 17.49
CA LEU A 77 -2.92 5.58 18.74
C LEU A 77 -3.79 6.73 19.30
N ILE A 78 -5.06 6.43 19.50
CA ILE A 78 -6.05 7.32 20.11
C ILE A 78 -6.39 6.81 21.52
N VAL A 79 -6.39 7.70 22.52
CA VAL A 79 -6.82 7.37 23.88
C VAL A 79 -8.27 7.80 24.06
N ASN A 80 -9.11 6.96 24.64
CA ASN A 80 -10.50 7.33 24.94
C ASN A 80 -10.60 8.07 26.29
N ASN A 81 -11.24 9.25 26.31
CA ASN A 81 -11.61 10.08 27.48
C ASN A 81 -10.43 10.63 28.33
N ARG A 82 -9.44 9.79 28.65
CA ARG A 82 -8.30 10.08 29.54
C ARG A 82 -7.26 10.99 28.86
N ALA A 83 -7.55 12.29 28.78
CA ALA A 83 -6.65 13.30 28.22
C ALA A 83 -5.30 13.38 28.96
N ASP A 84 -5.32 13.15 30.27
CA ASP A 84 -4.14 13.04 31.13
C ASP A 84 -3.21 11.91 30.67
N ILE A 85 -3.75 10.70 30.45
CA ILE A 85 -2.98 9.56 29.98
C ILE A 85 -2.53 9.78 28.53
N ALA A 86 -3.40 10.32 27.67
CA ALA A 86 -3.06 10.64 26.28
C ALA A 86 -1.81 11.53 26.18
N LEU A 87 -1.72 12.54 27.04
CA LEU A 87 -0.55 13.41 27.13
C LEU A 87 0.66 12.69 27.74
N ALA A 88 0.46 11.90 28.79
CA ALA A 88 1.53 11.19 29.50
C ALA A 88 2.25 10.14 28.64
N VAL A 89 1.53 9.44 27.75
CA VAL A 89 2.11 8.45 26.82
C VAL A 89 2.44 9.01 25.45
N ASP A 90 2.23 10.31 25.25
CA ASP A 90 2.39 10.97 23.95
C ASP A 90 1.56 10.32 22.81
N ALA A 91 0.30 10.03 23.09
CA ALA A 91 -0.65 9.48 22.12
C ALA A 91 -0.89 10.46 20.94
N ASP A 92 -1.21 9.91 19.77
CA ASP A 92 -1.45 10.71 18.56
C ASP A 92 -2.78 11.47 18.62
N GLY A 93 -3.73 10.99 19.44
CA GLY A 93 -5.00 11.67 19.64
C GLY A 93 -5.82 11.25 20.85
N LEU A 94 -6.97 11.91 20.98
CA LEU A 94 -7.97 11.71 22.01
C LEU A 94 -9.35 11.49 21.35
N HIS A 95 -10.14 10.57 21.88
CA HIS A 95 -11.55 10.42 21.54
C HIS A 95 -12.41 10.77 22.76
N ILE A 96 -13.44 11.59 22.57
CA ILE A 96 -14.38 11.99 23.62
C ILE A 96 -15.84 11.68 23.25
N GLY A 97 -16.60 11.25 24.25
CA GLY A 97 -18.04 11.08 24.21
C GLY A 97 -18.78 12.17 25.00
N GLN A 98 -20.08 11.98 25.16
CA GLN A 98 -20.99 12.99 25.71
C GLN A 98 -20.88 13.21 27.22
N GLY A 99 -20.31 12.26 27.96
CA GLY A 99 -20.09 12.36 29.42
C GLY A 99 -18.66 12.73 29.80
N ASP A 100 -17.82 13.01 28.81
CA ASP A 100 -16.40 13.27 28.99
C ASP A 100 -16.14 14.80 29.06
N LEU A 101 -14.88 15.23 28.95
CA LEU A 101 -14.54 16.64 28.87
C LEU A 101 -15.30 17.36 27.75
N PRO A 102 -15.76 18.61 27.96
CA PRO A 102 -16.35 19.40 26.88
C PRO A 102 -15.40 19.51 25.69
N PRO A 103 -15.89 19.44 24.43
CA PRO A 103 -15.03 19.43 23.25
C PRO A 103 -14.01 20.56 23.16
N VAL A 104 -14.41 21.78 23.53
CA VAL A 104 -13.53 22.96 23.52
C VAL A 104 -12.38 22.78 24.51
N GLU A 105 -12.66 22.23 25.68
CA GLU A 105 -11.65 21.98 26.73
C GLU A 105 -10.71 20.85 26.33
N ALA A 106 -11.25 19.76 25.76
CA ALA A 106 -10.45 18.67 25.22
C ALA A 106 -9.47 19.18 24.15
N ARG A 107 -9.94 19.98 23.18
CA ARG A 107 -9.08 20.59 22.15
C ARG A 107 -8.02 21.52 22.77
N ARG A 108 -8.39 22.34 23.75
CA ARG A 108 -7.46 23.23 24.46
C ARG A 108 -6.33 22.46 25.14
N LEU A 109 -6.63 21.33 25.77
CA LEU A 109 -5.66 20.50 26.50
C LEU A 109 -4.70 19.76 25.56
N ILE A 110 -5.21 19.12 24.50
CA ILE A 110 -4.37 18.30 23.62
C ILE A 110 -3.65 19.10 22.53
N GLY A 111 -4.07 20.34 22.30
CA GLY A 111 -3.54 21.23 21.29
C GLY A 111 -4.06 20.96 19.87
N PRO A 112 -3.61 21.75 18.88
CA PRO A 112 -4.11 21.68 17.50
C PRO A 112 -3.50 20.51 16.71
N ASP A 113 -2.33 20.02 17.12
CA ASP A 113 -1.52 19.08 16.34
C ASP A 113 -1.88 17.60 16.59
N ARG A 114 -2.74 17.31 17.58
CA ARG A 114 -3.24 15.95 17.87
C ARG A 114 -4.61 15.71 17.26
N ILE A 115 -4.90 14.43 16.99
CA ILE A 115 -6.19 13.98 16.49
C ILE A 115 -7.24 14.11 17.60
N LEU A 116 -8.39 14.71 17.31
CA LEU A 116 -9.56 14.74 18.19
C LEU A 116 -10.74 14.06 17.50
N GLY A 117 -11.19 12.96 18.10
CA GLY A 117 -12.43 12.28 17.74
C GLY A 117 -13.57 12.67 18.65
N ILE A 118 -14.76 12.88 18.09
CA ILE A 118 -15.97 13.18 18.88
C ILE A 118 -17.09 12.22 18.52
N THR A 119 -17.74 11.65 19.54
CA THR A 119 -19.02 10.95 19.33
C THR A 119 -20.17 11.96 19.26
N ILE A 120 -20.91 12.00 18.15
CA ILE A 120 -22.21 12.69 18.04
C ILE A 120 -23.35 11.69 18.20
N LYS A 121 -24.54 12.21 18.54
CA LYS A 121 -25.77 11.43 18.68
C LYS A 121 -26.83 11.89 17.68
N ALA A 122 -27.39 10.94 16.93
CA ALA A 122 -28.40 11.20 15.90
C ALA A 122 -29.68 11.83 16.48
N ASP A 123 -30.07 11.40 17.68
CA ASP A 123 -31.26 11.84 18.41
C ASP A 123 -31.06 13.17 19.17
N ARG A 124 -29.85 13.77 19.10
CA ARG A 124 -29.48 14.96 19.88
C ARG A 124 -28.67 15.95 19.05
N PRO A 125 -29.33 16.86 18.32
CA PRO A 125 -28.68 17.86 17.47
C PRO A 125 -27.64 18.71 18.20
N GLU A 126 -27.82 18.99 19.50
CA GLU A 126 -26.89 19.76 20.32
C GLU A 126 -25.49 19.15 20.37
N THR A 127 -25.38 17.83 20.22
CA THR A 127 -24.09 17.12 20.19
C THR A 127 -23.32 17.39 18.91
N ILE A 128 -24.04 17.57 17.79
CA ILE A 128 -23.47 17.96 16.50
C ILE A 128 -23.05 19.43 16.56
N GLU A 129 -23.88 20.30 17.15
CA GLU A 129 -23.54 21.72 17.28
C GLU A 129 -22.27 21.95 18.11
N ALA A 130 -22.09 21.22 19.21
CA ALA A 130 -20.90 21.28 20.04
C ALA A 130 -19.65 20.75 19.30
N ALA A 131 -19.80 19.71 18.48
CA ALA A 131 -18.72 19.19 17.66
C ALA A 131 -18.30 20.17 16.55
N LEU A 132 -19.26 20.94 16.01
CA LEU A 132 -19.03 21.95 14.97
C LEU A 132 -18.65 23.34 15.51
N ASP A 133 -18.35 23.48 16.79
CA ASP A 133 -17.79 24.73 17.32
C ASP A 133 -16.42 24.99 16.67
N PRO A 134 -16.17 26.19 16.10
CA PRO A 134 -14.92 26.52 15.40
C PRO A 134 -13.66 26.39 16.25
N ARG A 135 -13.79 26.34 17.59
CA ARG A 135 -12.66 26.15 18.51
C ARG A 135 -12.30 24.67 18.70
N VAL A 136 -13.16 23.75 18.27
CA VAL A 136 -13.01 22.32 18.47
C VAL A 136 -12.27 21.69 17.29
N CYS A 137 -12.74 21.96 16.07
CA CYS A 137 -12.22 21.38 14.82
C CYS A 137 -11.92 19.88 14.97
N PRO A 138 -12.94 19.01 15.11
CA PRO A 138 -12.72 17.58 15.24
C PRO A 138 -12.11 17.03 13.96
N ASP A 139 -11.20 16.08 14.13
CA ASP A 139 -10.46 15.45 13.02
C ASP A 139 -11.22 14.24 12.46
N TYR A 140 -12.13 13.68 13.26
CA TYR A 140 -13.18 12.78 12.80
C TYR A 140 -14.35 12.79 13.78
N ILE A 141 -15.50 12.32 13.30
CA ILE A 141 -16.71 12.15 14.09
C ILE A 141 -17.12 10.67 14.07
N ALA A 142 -17.55 10.14 15.21
CA ALA A 142 -18.22 8.85 15.31
C ALA A 142 -19.68 9.05 15.70
N THR A 143 -20.56 8.12 15.34
CA THR A 143 -21.99 8.16 15.69
C THR A 143 -22.33 7.19 16.82
N ASN A 144 -23.62 7.10 17.19
CA ASN A 144 -24.14 5.97 17.97
C ASN A 144 -23.88 4.64 17.26
N ALA A 145 -24.08 3.55 18.01
CA ALA A 145 -24.02 2.21 17.46
C ALA A 145 -24.98 2.06 16.28
N VAL A 146 -24.47 1.68 15.11
CA VAL A 146 -25.28 1.47 13.90
C VAL A 146 -26.11 0.20 14.06
N PHE A 147 -25.53 -0.87 14.59
CA PHE A 147 -26.21 -2.14 14.87
C PHE A 147 -26.16 -2.49 16.36
N PRO A 148 -27.04 -3.41 16.83
CA PRO A 148 -26.98 -3.89 18.20
C PRO A 148 -25.60 -4.46 18.56
N THR A 149 -25.13 -4.19 19.77
CA THR A 149 -23.81 -4.63 20.23
C THR A 149 -23.84 -5.01 21.71
N GLY A 150 -23.12 -6.07 22.09
CA GLY A 150 -22.92 -6.46 23.48
C GLY A 150 -21.82 -5.67 24.21
N THR A 151 -21.03 -4.85 23.50
CA THR A 151 -19.89 -4.10 24.06
C THR A 151 -20.33 -2.81 24.77
N LYS A 152 -21.54 -2.30 24.49
CA LYS A 152 -22.09 -1.10 25.13
C LYS A 152 -23.62 -1.15 25.10
N GLU A 153 -24.26 -0.89 26.24
CA GLU A 153 -25.71 -0.68 26.31
C GLU A 153 -26.08 0.66 25.63
N THR A 154 -26.43 0.60 24.35
CA THR A 154 -26.94 1.74 23.57
C THR A 154 -27.95 1.26 22.54
N GLU A 155 -29.00 2.05 22.32
CA GLU A 155 -29.93 1.81 21.22
C GLU A 155 -29.22 1.93 19.87
N ALA A 156 -29.42 0.91 19.03
CA ALA A 156 -28.89 0.89 17.68
C ALA A 156 -29.76 1.74 16.76
N ILE A 157 -29.14 2.62 15.97
CA ILE A 157 -29.84 3.57 15.10
C ILE A 157 -30.16 2.99 13.71
N GLY A 158 -29.56 1.84 13.35
CA GLY A 158 -29.63 1.25 12.02
C GLY A 158 -28.89 2.05 10.95
N PRO A 159 -28.72 1.51 9.73
CA PRO A 159 -28.14 2.24 8.61
C PRO A 159 -28.91 3.51 8.24
N GLU A 160 -30.24 3.52 8.42
CA GLU A 160 -31.08 4.68 8.20
C GLU A 160 -30.79 5.82 9.19
N GLY A 161 -30.77 5.52 10.49
CA GLY A 161 -30.44 6.51 11.51
C GLY A 161 -29.00 7.00 11.38
N PHE A 162 -28.08 6.14 10.94
CA PHE A 162 -26.71 6.55 10.59
C PHE A 162 -26.71 7.57 9.44
N ARG A 163 -27.46 7.31 8.37
CA ARG A 163 -27.60 8.26 7.25
C ARG A 163 -28.16 9.60 7.72
N GLN A 164 -29.25 9.59 8.50
CA GLN A 164 -29.89 10.82 9.01
C GLN A 164 -28.95 11.67 9.87
N ALA A 165 -28.12 11.02 10.71
CA ALA A 165 -27.12 11.71 11.50
C ALA A 165 -26.07 12.41 10.63
N VAL A 166 -25.58 11.73 9.59
CA VAL A 166 -24.58 12.27 8.67
C VAL A 166 -25.17 13.37 7.78
N GLU A 167 -26.40 13.22 7.30
CA GLU A 167 -27.09 14.26 6.53
C GLU A 167 -27.30 15.53 7.36
N THR A 168 -27.66 15.38 8.64
CA THR A 168 -27.80 16.50 9.58
C THR A 168 -26.45 17.20 9.79
N LEU A 169 -25.38 16.44 10.03
CA LEU A 169 -24.02 16.96 10.14
C LEU A 169 -23.63 17.75 8.88
N GLN A 170 -23.76 17.15 7.70
CA GLN A 170 -23.41 17.77 6.42
C GLN A 170 -24.22 19.03 6.14
N ARG A 171 -25.52 19.04 6.47
CA ARG A 171 -26.38 20.22 6.34
C ARG A 171 -25.87 21.36 7.22
N LEU A 172 -25.60 21.10 8.50
CA LEU A 172 -25.08 22.12 9.43
C LEU A 172 -23.69 22.62 9.01
N CYS A 173 -22.82 21.74 8.53
CA CYS A 173 -21.51 22.13 7.96
C CYS A 173 -21.68 23.09 6.78
N ARG A 174 -22.60 22.81 5.84
CA ARG A 174 -22.90 23.71 4.71
C ARG A 174 -23.45 25.05 5.17
N GLU A 175 -24.42 25.06 6.08
CA GLU A 175 -25.01 26.27 6.63
C GLU A 175 -23.97 27.17 7.33
N ARG A 176 -22.99 26.55 8.00
CA ARG A 176 -21.92 27.25 8.72
C ARG A 176 -20.67 27.51 7.87
N GLN A 177 -20.63 27.05 6.62
CA GLN A 177 -19.45 27.11 5.73
C GLN A 177 -18.19 26.46 6.35
N ILE A 178 -18.37 25.32 7.03
CA ILE A 178 -17.30 24.53 7.63
C ILE A 178 -17.14 23.23 6.84
N GLU A 179 -15.89 22.78 6.67
CA GLU A 179 -15.60 21.47 6.08
C GLU A 179 -16.17 20.36 6.97
N CYS A 180 -16.90 19.41 6.37
CA CYS A 180 -17.48 18.31 7.12
C CYS A 180 -16.37 17.34 7.55
N PRO A 181 -16.21 17.06 8.86
CA PRO A 181 -15.22 16.11 9.32
C PRO A 181 -15.48 14.70 8.77
N PRO A 182 -14.44 13.88 8.58
CA PRO A 182 -14.58 12.45 8.27
C PRO A 182 -15.48 11.74 9.28
N VAL A 183 -16.39 10.88 8.80
CA VAL A 183 -17.31 10.12 9.67
C VAL A 183 -16.90 8.66 9.75
N VAL A 184 -16.78 8.14 10.97
CA VAL A 184 -16.50 6.74 11.26
C VAL A 184 -17.74 6.06 11.84
N ALA A 185 -18.18 4.98 11.20
CA ALA A 185 -19.29 4.17 11.68
C ALA A 185 -18.81 3.20 12.77
N ILE A 186 -19.61 2.96 13.81
CA ILE A 186 -19.26 2.06 14.91
C ILE A 186 -20.50 1.32 15.41
N GLY A 187 -20.29 0.16 16.06
CA GLY A 187 -21.30 -0.55 16.84
C GLY A 187 -22.00 -1.67 16.05
N GLY A 188 -21.74 -2.91 16.46
CA GLY A 188 -22.32 -4.13 15.87
C GLY A 188 -21.90 -4.40 14.42
N ILE A 189 -20.88 -3.71 13.91
CA ILE A 189 -20.39 -3.88 12.54
C ILE A 189 -19.43 -5.09 12.49
N HIS A 190 -19.63 -5.95 11.49
CA HIS A 190 -18.77 -7.09 11.16
C HIS A 190 -18.61 -7.17 9.63
N SER A 191 -17.64 -7.92 9.12
CA SER A 191 -17.35 -7.99 7.67
C SER A 191 -18.59 -8.22 6.80
N GLY A 192 -19.51 -9.09 7.23
CA GLY A 192 -20.78 -9.38 6.53
C GLY A 192 -21.83 -8.26 6.49
N ASN A 193 -21.69 -7.15 7.21
CA ASN A 193 -22.65 -6.04 7.18
C ASN A 193 -22.04 -4.67 6.82
N VAL A 194 -20.72 -4.59 6.58
CA VAL A 194 -19.99 -3.37 6.18
C VAL A 194 -20.65 -2.67 4.99
N ASP A 195 -21.00 -3.44 3.96
CA ASP A 195 -21.60 -2.94 2.71
C ASP A 195 -22.93 -2.19 2.94
N SER A 196 -23.73 -2.59 3.94
CA SER A 196 -24.95 -1.84 4.30
C SER A 196 -24.67 -0.44 4.88
N VAL A 197 -23.53 -0.25 5.54
CA VAL A 197 -23.08 1.05 6.06
C VAL A 197 -22.68 1.96 4.91
N PHE A 198 -21.87 1.46 3.98
CA PHE A 198 -21.42 2.22 2.81
C PHE A 198 -22.55 2.53 1.83
N ARG A 199 -23.51 1.61 1.63
CA ARG A 199 -24.75 1.94 0.88
C ARG A 199 -25.57 3.04 1.53
N ALA A 200 -25.62 3.07 2.87
CA ALA A 200 -26.35 4.12 3.57
C ALA A 200 -25.62 5.47 3.46
N VAL A 201 -24.29 5.47 3.63
CA VAL A 201 -23.44 6.66 3.55
C VAL A 201 -22.14 6.32 2.78
N PRO A 202 -22.11 6.55 1.46
CA PRO A 202 -20.95 6.21 0.62
C PRO A 202 -19.65 6.90 1.05
N LEU A 203 -19.75 8.10 1.62
CA LEU A 203 -18.61 8.90 2.09
C LEU A 203 -18.12 8.53 3.49
N THR A 204 -18.51 7.36 4.02
CA THR A 204 -18.02 6.88 5.32
C THR A 204 -16.50 6.73 5.29
N ALA A 205 -15.80 7.45 6.17
CA ALA A 205 -14.34 7.48 6.23
C ALA A 205 -13.75 6.17 6.78
N GLY A 206 -14.51 5.43 7.59
CA GLY A 206 -14.12 4.09 8.00
C GLY A 206 -15.06 3.41 8.96
N ILE A 207 -14.64 2.22 9.39
CA ILE A 207 -15.41 1.32 10.26
C ILE A 207 -14.60 1.10 11.54
N ALA A 208 -15.22 1.39 12.68
CA ALA A 208 -14.69 1.05 13.99
C ALA A 208 -15.26 -0.29 14.49
N ALA A 209 -14.37 -1.20 14.85
CA ALA A 209 -14.69 -2.56 15.27
C ALA A 209 -14.08 -2.89 16.64
N VAL A 210 -14.82 -3.69 17.43
CA VAL A 210 -14.39 -4.20 18.74
C VAL A 210 -14.48 -5.72 18.75
N SER A 211 -15.64 -6.28 19.11
CA SER A 211 -15.83 -7.72 19.32
C SER A 211 -15.64 -8.55 18.06
N ALA A 212 -16.13 -8.05 16.92
CA ALA A 212 -15.97 -8.67 15.62
C ALA A 212 -14.51 -8.79 15.18
N LEU A 213 -13.58 -8.08 15.84
CA LEU A 213 -12.15 -8.15 15.57
C LEU A 213 -11.39 -8.86 16.70
N LEU A 214 -11.60 -8.43 17.95
CA LEU A 214 -10.83 -8.86 19.12
C LEU A 214 -11.39 -10.10 19.84
N GLY A 215 -12.53 -10.62 19.39
CA GLY A 215 -13.21 -11.76 20.02
C GLY A 215 -12.62 -13.13 19.71
N GLU A 216 -11.31 -13.24 19.42
CA GLU A 216 -10.59 -14.52 19.46
C GLU A 216 -10.42 -14.92 20.93
N GLU A 217 -10.59 -16.20 21.25
CA GLU A 217 -10.43 -16.69 22.62
C GLU A 217 -8.98 -16.57 23.09
N ASP A 218 -8.78 -16.35 24.39
CA ASP A 218 -7.44 -16.21 24.96
C ASP A 218 -6.73 -17.56 25.14
N GLU A 219 -7.49 -18.63 25.38
CA GLU A 219 -6.95 -19.98 25.53
C GLU A 219 -6.38 -20.47 24.19
N GLY A 220 -5.08 -20.82 24.17
CA GLY A 220 -4.41 -21.24 22.94
C GLY A 220 -4.28 -20.13 21.89
N PHE A 221 -4.36 -18.86 22.29
CA PHE A 221 -4.34 -17.71 21.39
C PHE A 221 -3.15 -17.74 20.42
N THR A 222 -3.44 -17.60 19.12
CA THR A 222 -2.41 -17.54 18.06
C THR A 222 -2.41 -16.21 17.31
N GLY A 223 -3.51 -15.45 17.37
CA GLY A 223 -3.70 -14.21 16.61
C GLY A 223 -4.10 -14.44 15.15
N ARG A 224 -4.16 -15.70 14.70
CA ARG A 224 -4.51 -16.04 13.31
C ARG A 224 -5.94 -15.66 12.98
N GLU A 225 -6.87 -15.89 13.91
CA GLU A 225 -8.27 -15.56 13.71
C GLU A 225 -8.48 -14.05 13.72
N THR A 226 -7.81 -13.33 14.62
CA THR A 226 -7.79 -11.87 14.66
C THR A 226 -7.26 -11.27 13.34
N LEU A 227 -6.17 -11.82 12.81
CA LEU A 227 -5.61 -11.42 11.51
C LEU A 227 -6.60 -11.66 10.36
N LYS A 228 -7.20 -12.85 10.29
CA LYS A 228 -8.20 -13.19 9.26
C LYS A 228 -9.42 -12.28 9.33
N ARG A 229 -9.88 -11.94 10.54
CA ARG A 229 -10.98 -11.00 10.77
C ARG A 229 -10.62 -9.61 10.25
N ALA A 230 -9.43 -9.10 10.54
CA ALA A 230 -8.94 -7.83 10.01
C ALA A 230 -8.90 -7.83 8.47
N GLU A 231 -8.34 -8.88 7.86
CA GLU A 231 -8.28 -9.03 6.40
C GLU A 231 -9.69 -9.09 5.77
N SER A 232 -10.63 -9.77 6.44
CA SER A 232 -12.03 -9.88 6.01
C SER A 232 -12.75 -8.53 6.09
N PHE A 233 -12.53 -7.77 7.16
CA PHE A 233 -13.05 -6.40 7.30
C PHE A 233 -12.54 -5.50 6.18
N LEU A 234 -11.23 -5.49 5.93
CA LEU A 234 -10.65 -4.66 4.89
C LEU A 234 -11.14 -5.04 3.50
N THR A 235 -11.23 -6.33 3.22
CA THR A 235 -11.77 -6.81 1.95
C THR A 235 -13.21 -6.33 1.79
N ALA A 236 -14.05 -6.43 2.81
CA ALA A 236 -15.42 -5.93 2.76
C ALA A 236 -15.50 -4.40 2.57
N ILE A 237 -14.60 -3.64 3.20
CA ILE A 237 -14.49 -2.18 3.01
C ILE A 237 -14.08 -1.85 1.57
N ASP A 238 -13.05 -2.51 1.05
CA ASP A 238 -12.53 -2.27 -0.30
C ASP A 238 -13.59 -2.65 -1.36
N VAL A 239 -14.32 -3.77 -1.17
CA VAL A 239 -15.42 -4.17 -2.07
C VAL A 239 -16.52 -3.11 -2.08
N ALA A 240 -16.91 -2.61 -0.91
CA ALA A 240 -17.97 -1.61 -0.78
C ALA A 240 -17.61 -0.24 -1.38
N ARG A 241 -16.31 0.08 -1.47
CA ARG A 241 -15.81 1.35 -2.01
C ARG A 241 -15.46 1.27 -3.50
N ASP A 242 -14.69 0.26 -3.88
CA ASP A 242 -13.93 0.22 -5.13
C ASP A 242 -14.34 -0.95 -6.04
N GLY A 243 -15.26 -1.81 -5.57
CA GLY A 243 -15.73 -3.01 -6.29
C GLY A 243 -14.85 -4.25 -6.07
N GLU A 244 -15.36 -5.41 -6.50
CA GLU A 244 -14.76 -6.72 -6.20
C GLU A 244 -13.35 -6.92 -6.76
N LEU A 245 -13.09 -6.44 -7.97
CA LEU A 245 -11.82 -6.67 -8.63
C LEU A 245 -10.70 -5.79 -8.06
N SER A 246 -10.98 -4.50 -7.81
CA SER A 246 -10.08 -3.59 -7.09
C SER A 246 -9.78 -4.12 -5.68
N ALA A 247 -10.80 -4.58 -4.96
CA ALA A 247 -10.63 -5.20 -3.65
C ALA A 247 -9.75 -6.47 -3.69
N SER A 248 -9.86 -7.27 -4.76
CA SER A 248 -8.99 -8.43 -4.97
C SER A 248 -7.53 -8.03 -5.18
N VAL A 249 -7.27 -6.93 -5.88
CA VAL A 249 -5.91 -6.35 -6.00
C VAL A 249 -5.40 -5.91 -4.63
N HIS A 250 -6.17 -5.10 -3.90
CA HIS A 250 -5.78 -4.64 -2.56
C HIS A 250 -5.50 -5.80 -1.59
N ARG A 251 -6.36 -6.84 -1.60
CA ARG A 251 -6.18 -8.06 -0.80
C ARG A 251 -4.87 -8.76 -1.13
N ARG A 252 -4.59 -9.01 -2.41
CA ARG A 252 -3.35 -9.67 -2.83
C ARG A 252 -2.12 -8.83 -2.52
N LEU A 253 -2.18 -7.51 -2.70
CA LEU A 253 -1.09 -6.60 -2.32
C LEU A 253 -0.79 -6.66 -0.82
N ARG A 254 -1.80 -6.69 0.06
CA ARG A 254 -1.61 -6.86 1.51
C ARG A 254 -0.89 -8.18 1.84
N GLN A 255 -1.29 -9.28 1.22
CA GLN A 255 -0.64 -10.59 1.41
C GLN A 255 0.84 -10.56 0.97
N ILE A 256 1.12 -9.98 -0.21
CA ILE A 256 2.48 -9.83 -0.73
C ILE A 256 3.33 -8.99 0.23
N LEU A 257 2.84 -7.82 0.63
CA LEU A 257 3.54 -6.93 1.56
C LEU A 257 3.80 -7.58 2.91
N ARG A 258 2.82 -8.31 3.45
CA ARG A 258 2.98 -9.03 4.71
C ARG A 258 4.12 -10.03 4.63
N ARG A 259 4.24 -10.77 3.52
CA ARG A 259 5.39 -11.67 3.28
C ARG A 259 6.71 -10.93 3.14
N LEU A 260 6.73 -9.84 2.38
CA LEU A 260 7.92 -9.01 2.20
C LEU A 260 8.40 -8.38 3.52
N ARG A 261 7.47 -7.99 4.40
CA ARG A 261 7.77 -7.36 5.68
C ARG A 261 8.01 -8.36 6.81
N ALA A 262 7.50 -9.59 6.74
CA ALA A 262 7.66 -10.58 7.81
C ALA A 262 9.12 -10.73 8.32
N PRO A 263 10.16 -10.76 7.46
CA PRO A 263 11.55 -10.85 7.91
C PRO A 263 12.10 -9.58 8.59
N LEU A 264 11.33 -8.48 8.59
CA LEU A 264 11.71 -7.17 9.11
C LEU A 264 10.95 -6.80 10.39
N LEU A 265 9.93 -7.58 10.77
CA LEU A 265 9.07 -7.29 11.92
C LEU A 265 9.67 -7.81 13.23
N ASP A 266 9.23 -7.20 14.34
CA ASP A 266 9.57 -7.64 15.70
C ASP A 266 9.19 -9.13 15.91
N PRO A 267 10.01 -9.95 16.60
CA PRO A 267 9.70 -11.35 16.88
C PRO A 267 8.30 -11.60 17.47
N LEU A 268 7.81 -10.71 18.34
CA LEU A 268 6.46 -10.80 18.94
C LEU A 268 5.34 -10.72 17.89
N VAL A 269 5.61 -10.04 16.77
CA VAL A 269 4.71 -9.86 15.64
C VAL A 269 4.95 -10.94 14.57
N GLY A 270 6.21 -11.36 14.39
CA GLY A 270 6.61 -12.44 13.49
C GLY A 270 6.01 -13.79 13.86
N GLU A 271 5.94 -14.13 15.15
CA GLU A 271 5.36 -15.40 15.61
C GLU A 271 3.86 -15.56 15.25
N ALA A 272 3.08 -14.47 15.31
CA ALA A 272 1.68 -14.47 14.91
C ALA A 272 1.49 -14.72 13.39
N LEU A 273 2.53 -14.47 12.58
CA LEU A 273 2.46 -14.52 11.12
C LEU A 273 2.87 -15.85 10.49
N THR A 274 3.75 -16.65 11.12
CA THR A 274 4.62 -17.54 10.35
C THR A 274 4.54 -19.04 10.63
N GLU A 275 3.43 -19.57 11.15
CA GLU A 275 3.20 -21.02 11.34
C GLU A 275 4.42 -21.86 11.81
N GLY A 276 5.33 -21.28 12.60
CA GLY A 276 6.54 -21.96 13.11
C GLY A 276 7.90 -21.34 12.77
N SER A 277 8.08 -20.50 11.72
CA SER A 277 9.36 -19.80 11.49
C SER A 277 9.28 -18.64 10.50
N ILE A 278 9.99 -17.53 10.79
CA ILE A 278 10.08 -16.37 9.89
C ILE A 278 10.74 -16.80 8.58
N PRO A 279 10.06 -16.65 7.41
CA PRO A 279 10.63 -17.07 6.14
C PRO A 279 11.88 -16.24 5.80
N PRO A 280 12.87 -16.80 5.10
CA PRO A 280 14.02 -16.03 4.64
C PRO A 280 13.59 -14.95 3.62
N ARG A 281 14.41 -13.91 3.48
CA ARG A 281 14.19 -12.88 2.47
C ARG A 281 14.25 -13.49 1.06
N PRO A 282 13.27 -13.23 0.18
CA PRO A 282 13.30 -13.74 -1.19
C PRO A 282 14.52 -13.19 -1.96
N LEU A 283 15.18 -14.03 -2.76
CA LEU A 283 16.33 -13.63 -3.57
C LEU A 283 15.85 -13.09 -4.93
N VAL A 284 16.15 -11.84 -5.26
CA VAL A 284 15.81 -11.22 -6.55
C VAL A 284 17.08 -11.07 -7.37
N HIS A 285 17.18 -11.83 -8.46
CA HIS A 285 18.30 -11.70 -9.41
C HIS A 285 18.01 -10.55 -10.37
N HIS A 286 18.96 -9.63 -10.49
CA HIS A 286 18.91 -8.49 -11.39
C HIS A 286 19.98 -8.60 -12.48
N MET A 287 19.53 -8.66 -13.73
CA MET A 287 20.33 -8.43 -14.92
C MET A 287 20.03 -7.02 -15.43
N THR A 288 20.57 -6.01 -14.73
CA THR A 288 20.24 -4.59 -14.95
C THR A 288 21.40 -3.77 -15.49
N ASN A 289 21.11 -2.52 -15.84
CA ASN A 289 22.10 -1.56 -16.34
C ASN A 289 22.97 -0.99 -15.21
N THR A 290 24.18 -0.55 -15.56
CA THR A 290 25.17 -0.04 -14.60
C THR A 290 24.77 1.27 -13.92
N VAL A 291 23.84 2.03 -14.51
CA VAL A 291 23.40 3.33 -13.98
C VAL A 291 22.53 3.15 -12.73
N VAL A 292 21.68 2.12 -12.71
CA VAL A 292 20.69 1.92 -11.64
C VAL A 292 21.01 0.77 -10.69
N GLN A 293 22.10 0.03 -10.93
CA GLN A 293 22.42 -1.22 -10.20
C GLN A 293 22.38 -1.05 -8.67
N THR A 294 23.05 -0.03 -8.13
CA THR A 294 23.05 0.26 -6.69
C THR A 294 21.68 0.70 -6.18
N GLN A 295 20.96 1.51 -6.95
CA GLN A 295 19.62 1.97 -6.56
C GLN A 295 18.63 0.80 -6.53
N SER A 296 18.69 -0.10 -7.52
CA SER A 296 17.89 -1.33 -7.54
C SER A 296 18.24 -2.23 -6.37
N ALA A 297 19.52 -2.39 -6.01
CA ALA A 297 19.92 -3.19 -4.85
C ALA A 297 19.29 -2.66 -3.56
N ASN A 298 19.42 -1.35 -3.33
CA ASN A 298 18.88 -0.70 -2.14
C ASN A 298 17.35 -0.80 -2.08
N ALA A 299 16.67 -0.55 -3.21
CA ALA A 299 15.22 -0.68 -3.28
C ALA A 299 14.76 -2.12 -2.98
N THR A 300 15.45 -3.13 -3.51
CA THR A 300 15.19 -4.54 -3.23
C THR A 300 15.37 -4.89 -1.76
N ILE A 301 16.45 -4.41 -1.11
CA ILE A 301 16.68 -4.60 0.33
C ILE A 301 15.57 -3.95 1.16
N LEU A 302 15.25 -2.69 0.85
CA LEU A 302 14.26 -1.91 1.59
C LEU A 302 12.84 -2.41 1.34
N ALA A 303 12.57 -3.08 0.22
CA ALA A 303 11.33 -3.79 -0.01
C ALA A 303 11.22 -5.10 0.80
N GLY A 304 12.32 -5.62 1.35
CA GLY A 304 12.35 -6.86 2.16
C GLY A 304 12.96 -8.08 1.47
N CYS A 305 13.58 -7.90 0.31
CA CYS A 305 14.24 -8.97 -0.46
C CYS A 305 15.77 -8.92 -0.34
N ALA A 306 16.44 -9.95 -0.84
CA ALA A 306 17.89 -9.98 -1.03
C ALA A 306 18.22 -9.76 -2.52
N PRO A 307 18.98 -8.72 -2.90
CA PRO A 307 19.39 -8.52 -4.28
C PRO A 307 20.59 -9.39 -4.66
N LEU A 308 20.60 -9.89 -5.89
CA LEU A 308 21.77 -10.50 -6.53
C LEU A 308 21.99 -9.82 -7.89
N MET A 309 23.18 -9.28 -8.12
CA MET A 309 23.45 -8.34 -9.22
C MET A 309 24.50 -8.90 -10.19
N THR A 310 24.09 -9.73 -11.15
CA THR A 310 25.04 -10.31 -12.12
C THR A 310 24.41 -10.57 -13.48
N THR A 311 25.26 -10.51 -14.50
CA THR A 311 24.95 -10.85 -15.89
C THR A 311 25.94 -11.88 -16.43
N ASN A 312 26.69 -12.57 -15.56
CA ASN A 312 27.66 -13.57 -15.98
C ASN A 312 26.94 -14.86 -16.40
N ALA A 313 27.16 -15.28 -17.64
CA ALA A 313 26.55 -16.46 -18.22
C ALA A 313 26.95 -17.75 -17.47
N GLU A 314 28.20 -17.83 -16.99
CA GLU A 314 28.76 -19.04 -16.37
C GLU A 314 28.06 -19.46 -15.08
N GLU A 315 27.55 -18.49 -14.31
CA GLU A 315 26.86 -18.73 -13.03
C GLU A 315 25.32 -18.66 -13.15
N THR A 316 24.79 -18.36 -14.34
CA THR A 316 23.34 -18.16 -14.55
C THR A 316 22.53 -19.39 -14.14
N GLU A 317 23.05 -20.59 -14.39
CA GLU A 317 22.35 -21.84 -14.07
C GLU A 317 22.19 -22.06 -12.57
N GLU A 318 23.25 -21.84 -11.80
CA GLU A 318 23.25 -21.94 -10.34
C GLU A 318 22.33 -20.88 -9.73
N ILE A 319 22.45 -19.63 -10.17
CA ILE A 319 21.65 -18.51 -9.64
C ILE A 319 20.16 -18.69 -9.94
N ALA A 320 19.82 -19.15 -11.14
CA ALA A 320 18.43 -19.38 -11.52
C ALA A 320 17.76 -20.49 -10.67
N SER A 321 18.53 -21.34 -9.99
CA SER A 321 17.99 -22.38 -9.11
C SER A 321 17.61 -21.87 -7.72
N ILE A 322 18.26 -20.81 -7.23
CA ILE A 322 18.04 -20.24 -5.90
C ILE A 322 17.22 -18.95 -5.93
N SER A 323 17.02 -18.36 -7.11
CA SER A 323 16.31 -17.09 -7.26
C SER A 323 14.80 -17.22 -7.08
N SER A 324 14.21 -16.27 -6.37
CA SER A 324 12.76 -16.15 -6.20
C SER A 324 12.10 -15.42 -7.37
N SER A 325 12.82 -14.50 -8.04
CA SER A 325 12.42 -13.86 -9.29
C SER A 325 13.65 -13.38 -10.08
N LEU A 326 13.45 -13.10 -11.37
CA LEU A 326 14.47 -12.53 -12.26
C LEU A 326 13.98 -11.19 -12.84
N VAL A 327 14.73 -10.13 -12.59
CA VAL A 327 14.52 -8.80 -13.19
C VAL A 327 15.50 -8.61 -14.34
N LEU A 328 14.95 -8.50 -15.54
CA LEU A 328 15.66 -8.25 -16.79
C LEU A 328 15.50 -6.77 -17.15
N ASN A 329 16.58 -6.02 -17.27
CA ASN A 329 16.54 -4.62 -17.71
C ASN A 329 17.51 -4.41 -18.87
N GLY A 330 16.96 -3.99 -20.01
CA GLY A 330 17.67 -3.86 -21.28
C GLY A 330 18.62 -2.65 -21.39
N GLY A 331 18.80 -1.85 -20.33
CA GLY A 331 19.50 -0.56 -20.40
C GLY A 331 20.97 -0.68 -20.85
N THR A 332 21.68 -1.73 -20.44
CA THR A 332 23.06 -2.01 -20.88
C THR A 332 23.13 -3.35 -21.60
N LEU A 333 22.66 -3.38 -22.85
CA LEU A 333 22.68 -4.57 -23.68
C LEU A 333 24.10 -4.91 -24.12
N THR A 334 24.65 -6.02 -23.62
CA THR A 334 25.97 -6.57 -23.96
C THR A 334 25.84 -8.00 -24.47
N SER A 335 26.88 -8.56 -25.09
CA SER A 335 26.91 -9.98 -25.47
C SER A 335 26.73 -10.90 -24.26
N ALA A 336 27.45 -10.63 -23.17
CA ALA A 336 27.33 -11.39 -21.92
C ALA A 336 25.89 -11.39 -21.37
N TRP A 337 25.18 -10.25 -21.45
CA TRP A 337 23.78 -10.17 -21.04
C TRP A 337 22.88 -11.03 -21.94
N ILE A 338 23.11 -11.03 -23.26
CA ILE A 338 22.36 -11.85 -24.23
C ILE A 338 22.61 -13.34 -24.00
N ASP A 339 23.86 -13.73 -23.73
CA ASP A 339 24.26 -15.11 -23.46
C ASP A 339 23.63 -15.63 -22.16
N ALA A 340 23.71 -14.84 -21.08
CA ALA A 340 23.05 -15.14 -19.81
C ALA A 340 21.52 -15.23 -19.97
N LEU A 341 20.92 -14.32 -20.75
CA LEU A 341 19.49 -14.39 -21.06
C LEU A 341 19.17 -15.73 -21.74
N ALA A 342 19.91 -16.12 -22.78
CA ALA A 342 19.66 -17.38 -23.49
C ALA A 342 19.65 -18.60 -22.56
N ILE A 343 20.57 -18.65 -21.60
CA ILE A 343 20.61 -19.70 -20.56
C ILE A 343 19.36 -19.64 -19.68
N ALA A 344 19.02 -18.46 -19.16
CA ALA A 344 17.83 -18.26 -18.32
C ALA A 344 16.53 -18.67 -19.05
N LYS A 345 16.39 -18.33 -20.35
CA LYS A 345 15.26 -18.73 -21.20
C LYS A 345 15.15 -20.25 -21.28
N ARG A 346 16.26 -20.93 -21.57
CA ARG A 346 16.33 -22.41 -21.68
C ARG A 346 15.89 -23.08 -20.37
N LEU A 347 16.46 -22.63 -19.25
CA LEU A 347 16.16 -23.21 -17.93
C LEU A 347 14.70 -23.01 -17.53
N LYS A 348 14.13 -21.83 -17.80
CA LYS A 348 12.72 -21.55 -17.52
C LYS A 348 11.78 -22.42 -18.36
N ARG A 349 12.05 -22.58 -19.66
CA ARG A 349 11.27 -23.48 -20.53
C ARG A 349 11.29 -24.92 -20.03
N ALA A 350 12.46 -25.44 -19.71
CA ALA A 350 12.59 -26.80 -19.19
C ALA A 350 11.78 -27.01 -17.90
N ARG A 351 11.79 -26.02 -16.98
CA ARG A 351 10.97 -26.06 -15.75
C ARG A 351 9.47 -25.97 -16.02
N MET A 352 9.06 -25.14 -16.98
CA MET A 352 7.66 -25.03 -17.40
C MET A 352 7.14 -26.36 -17.99
N GLU A 353 7.92 -26.97 -18.89
CA GLU A 353 7.59 -28.27 -19.50
C GLU A 353 7.51 -29.39 -18.44
N ALA A 354 8.47 -29.44 -17.51
CA ALA A 354 8.45 -30.41 -16.42
C ALA A 354 7.24 -30.25 -15.48
N LYS A 355 6.79 -29.01 -15.26
CA LYS A 355 5.59 -28.71 -14.46
C LYS A 355 4.30 -29.14 -15.16
N SER A 356 4.15 -28.83 -16.44
CA SER A 356 2.98 -29.24 -17.25
C SER A 356 2.90 -30.76 -17.42
N GLY A 357 4.05 -31.46 -17.43
CA GLY A 357 4.12 -32.92 -17.45
C GLY A 357 3.86 -33.62 -16.11
N GLY A 358 3.57 -32.88 -15.04
CA GLY A 358 3.33 -33.44 -13.69
C GLY A 358 4.58 -34.04 -13.03
N GLN A 359 5.78 -33.78 -13.57
CA GLN A 359 7.03 -34.43 -13.17
C GLN A 359 7.77 -33.72 -12.03
N THR A 360 7.35 -32.51 -11.66
CA THR A 360 7.95 -31.76 -10.54
C THR A 360 6.94 -30.85 -9.85
N GLU A 361 6.98 -30.77 -8.52
CA GLU A 361 6.49 -29.63 -7.73
C GLU A 361 7.46 -28.42 -7.85
N GLY A 362 8.07 -28.25 -9.03
CA GLY A 362 9.20 -27.36 -9.26
C GLY A 362 8.78 -25.91 -9.41
N HIS A 363 9.49 -25.02 -8.73
CA HIS A 363 9.29 -23.58 -8.77
C HIS A 363 9.71 -23.00 -10.13
N VAL A 364 8.78 -22.34 -10.84
CA VAL A 364 9.09 -21.55 -12.02
C VAL A 364 9.38 -20.12 -11.58
N VAL A 365 10.58 -19.64 -11.88
CA VAL A 365 11.02 -18.27 -11.53
C VAL A 365 10.30 -17.26 -12.43
N PRO A 366 9.51 -16.31 -11.89
CA PRO A 366 8.88 -15.26 -12.67
C PRO A 366 9.94 -14.29 -13.22
N PHE A 367 9.76 -13.88 -14.47
CA PHE A 367 10.62 -12.94 -15.19
C PHE A 367 9.86 -11.62 -15.34
N ILE A 368 10.52 -10.55 -14.89
CA ILE A 368 10.01 -9.18 -14.92
C ILE A 368 10.93 -8.41 -15.85
N PHE A 369 10.39 -7.82 -16.91
CA PHE A 369 11.19 -7.26 -17.99
C PHE A 369 10.96 -5.77 -18.18
N ASP A 370 12.05 -5.01 -18.28
CA ASP A 370 12.09 -3.59 -18.59
C ASP A 370 12.85 -3.38 -19.92
N PRO A 371 12.14 -3.07 -21.02
CA PRO A 371 12.69 -3.00 -22.37
C PRO A 371 13.36 -1.64 -22.63
N VAL A 372 14.19 -1.17 -21.70
CA VAL A 372 14.80 0.17 -21.74
C VAL A 372 15.40 0.48 -23.12
N GLY A 373 14.96 1.56 -23.73
CA GLY A 373 15.44 2.00 -25.04
C GLY A 373 14.99 1.12 -26.21
N CYS A 374 13.92 0.33 -26.05
CA CYS A 374 13.24 -0.27 -27.19
C CYS A 374 12.82 0.80 -28.20
N GLY A 375 12.98 0.52 -29.49
CA GLY A 375 12.74 1.51 -30.56
C GLY A 375 13.94 2.41 -30.86
N ALA A 376 14.91 2.55 -29.96
CA ALA A 376 16.08 3.41 -30.19
C ALA A 376 17.09 2.81 -31.19
N THR A 377 17.20 1.48 -31.26
CA THR A 377 18.08 0.78 -32.20
C THR A 377 17.46 -0.54 -32.65
N GLY A 378 17.78 -0.98 -33.87
CA GLY A 378 17.26 -2.24 -34.41
C GLY A 378 17.67 -3.49 -33.61
N LEU A 379 18.85 -3.49 -32.99
CA LEU A 379 19.28 -4.60 -32.13
C LEU A 379 18.39 -4.73 -30.89
N ARG A 380 18.20 -3.63 -30.14
CA ARG A 380 17.35 -3.60 -28.94
C ARG A 380 15.93 -4.06 -29.26
N THR A 381 15.30 -3.46 -30.27
CA THR A 381 13.93 -3.78 -30.64
C THR A 381 13.76 -5.26 -30.98
N ARG A 382 14.63 -5.84 -31.83
CA ARG A 382 14.55 -7.28 -32.17
C ARG A 382 14.75 -8.18 -30.96
N THR A 383 15.80 -7.94 -30.17
CA THR A 383 16.09 -8.76 -28.98
C THR A 383 14.94 -8.74 -27.98
N PHE A 384 14.32 -7.58 -27.76
CA PHE A 384 13.23 -7.43 -26.80
C PHE A 384 11.92 -8.03 -27.30
N SER A 385 11.58 -7.85 -28.58
CA SER A 385 10.43 -8.53 -29.20
C SER A 385 10.58 -10.05 -29.18
N ASP A 386 11.78 -10.58 -29.46
CA ASP A 386 12.06 -12.02 -29.38
C ASP A 386 11.97 -12.58 -27.95
N LEU A 387 12.22 -11.74 -26.94
CA LEU A 387 12.03 -12.09 -25.54
C LEU A 387 10.54 -12.14 -25.19
N VAL A 388 9.77 -11.10 -25.54
CA VAL A 388 8.32 -11.05 -25.28
C VAL A 388 7.60 -12.20 -26.00
N GLY A 389 7.86 -12.38 -27.29
CA GLY A 389 7.27 -13.43 -28.12
C GLY A 389 7.65 -14.85 -27.71
N SER A 390 8.62 -15.01 -26.80
CA SER A 390 9.04 -16.32 -26.32
C SER A 390 8.14 -16.90 -25.22
N GLY A 391 7.21 -16.12 -24.66
CA GLY A 391 6.16 -16.61 -23.74
C GLY A 391 6.65 -16.96 -22.33
N ILE A 392 7.78 -16.41 -21.91
CA ILE A 392 8.43 -16.70 -20.61
C ILE A 392 8.48 -15.48 -19.68
N VAL A 393 7.89 -14.36 -20.07
CA VAL A 393 7.85 -13.12 -19.29
C VAL A 393 6.44 -13.00 -18.71
N GLU A 394 6.33 -12.82 -17.40
CA GLU A 394 5.05 -12.65 -16.71
C GLU A 394 4.67 -11.18 -16.56
N VAL A 395 5.66 -10.30 -16.42
CA VAL A 395 5.44 -8.85 -16.32
C VAL A 395 6.42 -8.12 -17.21
N ILE A 396 5.92 -7.24 -18.07
CA ILE A 396 6.74 -6.27 -18.81
C ILE A 396 6.32 -4.86 -18.44
N LYS A 397 7.29 -3.97 -18.18
CA LYS A 397 7.03 -2.58 -17.85
C LYS A 397 7.93 -1.66 -18.67
N GLY A 398 7.33 -0.73 -19.40
CA GLY A 398 8.03 0.29 -20.17
C GLY A 398 7.34 1.64 -20.10
N ASN A 399 7.95 2.67 -20.71
CA ASN A 399 7.25 3.93 -21.00
C ASN A 399 6.42 3.81 -22.30
N GLY A 400 5.60 4.83 -22.61
CA GLY A 400 4.75 4.79 -23.79
C GLY A 400 5.48 4.59 -25.11
N GLY A 401 6.66 5.19 -25.29
CA GLY A 401 7.47 5.01 -26.49
C GLY A 401 8.01 3.59 -26.66
N GLU A 402 8.49 2.99 -25.58
CA GLU A 402 9.00 1.61 -25.56
C GLU A 402 7.89 0.59 -25.82
N MET A 403 6.73 0.75 -25.17
CA MET A 403 5.57 -0.13 -25.37
C MET A 403 5.01 0.00 -26.80
N ALA A 404 4.98 1.21 -27.36
CA ALA A 404 4.60 1.44 -28.75
C ALA A 404 5.58 0.80 -29.75
N ALA A 405 6.88 0.83 -29.47
CA ALA A 405 7.89 0.18 -30.30
C ALA A 405 7.78 -1.36 -30.28
N LEU A 406 7.48 -1.95 -29.12
CA LEU A 406 7.20 -3.37 -29.01
C LEU A 406 5.94 -3.76 -29.79
N ALA A 407 4.81 -3.10 -29.53
CA ALA A 407 3.55 -3.39 -30.20
C ALA A 407 3.66 -3.32 -31.74
N ARG A 408 4.37 -2.31 -32.27
CA ARG A 408 4.62 -2.20 -33.72
C ARG A 408 5.41 -3.38 -34.27
N SER A 409 6.35 -3.91 -33.50
CA SER A 409 7.15 -5.08 -33.88
C SER A 409 6.31 -6.36 -33.93
N GLY A 410 5.26 -6.47 -33.12
CA GLY A 410 4.24 -7.51 -33.21
C GLY A 410 3.12 -7.26 -34.23
N GLY A 411 3.21 -6.20 -35.04
CA GLY A 411 2.25 -5.91 -36.12
C GLY A 411 1.09 -4.99 -35.74
N TYR A 412 1.11 -4.35 -34.58
CA TYR A 412 0.13 -3.34 -34.20
C TYR A 412 0.33 -2.03 -34.99
N SER A 413 -0.73 -1.53 -35.62
CA SER A 413 -0.74 -0.31 -36.43
C SER A 413 -1.53 0.86 -35.80
N GLY A 414 -2.07 0.68 -34.59
CA GLY A 414 -2.80 1.72 -33.86
C GLY A 414 -1.89 2.61 -33.00
N GLY A 415 -2.43 3.74 -32.53
CA GLY A 415 -1.72 4.71 -31.69
C GLY A 415 -0.81 5.64 -32.49
N GLY A 416 -1.02 6.96 -32.34
CA GLY A 416 -0.24 7.99 -33.03
C GLY A 416 1.27 7.88 -32.85
N SER A 417 2.03 8.68 -33.61
CA SER A 417 3.50 8.67 -33.61
C SER A 417 4.06 9.19 -32.28
N VAL A 418 4.28 8.30 -31.31
CA VAL A 418 5.12 8.59 -30.15
C VAL A 418 6.58 8.53 -30.60
N GLU A 419 7.20 9.68 -30.76
CA GLU A 419 8.64 9.77 -31.05
C GLU A 419 9.45 9.48 -29.78
N THR A 420 10.45 8.62 -29.89
CA THR A 420 11.43 8.33 -28.83
C THR A 420 12.71 9.10 -29.11
N ARG A 421 13.24 9.81 -28.12
CA ARG A 421 14.54 10.51 -28.23
C ARG A 421 15.48 9.99 -27.15
N GLY A 422 16.09 8.84 -27.39
CA GLY A 422 16.85 8.12 -26.36
C GLY A 422 15.92 7.27 -25.47
N VAL A 423 16.07 7.36 -24.15
CA VAL A 423 15.17 6.69 -23.17
C VAL A 423 13.98 7.56 -22.76
N ASP A 424 13.97 8.84 -23.14
CA ASP A 424 12.88 9.77 -22.85
C ASP A 424 11.83 9.71 -23.96
N SER A 425 10.55 9.64 -23.57
CA SER A 425 9.40 9.70 -24.49
C SER A 425 8.85 11.12 -24.56
N LEU A 426 8.65 11.65 -25.77
CA LEU A 426 7.94 12.90 -26.01
C LEU A 426 6.55 12.58 -26.56
N GLY A 427 5.50 12.87 -25.78
CA GLY A 427 4.10 12.68 -26.18
C GLY A 427 3.26 11.84 -25.20
N SER A 428 1.94 11.93 -25.33
CA SER A 428 0.97 11.12 -24.58
C SER A 428 0.40 10.02 -25.47
N VAL A 429 0.22 8.82 -24.91
CA VAL A 429 -0.52 7.73 -25.58
C VAL A 429 -2.01 7.99 -25.36
N GLU A 430 -2.79 8.15 -26.44
CA GLU A 430 -4.24 8.42 -26.35
C GLU A 430 -5.02 7.24 -25.77
N ASP A 431 -4.70 6.01 -26.17
CA ASP A 431 -5.31 4.77 -25.64
C ASP A 431 -4.22 3.81 -25.11
N PRO A 432 -3.77 4.03 -23.86
CA PRO A 432 -2.85 3.15 -23.13
C PRO A 432 -3.29 1.69 -23.14
N THR A 433 -4.57 1.45 -22.97
CA THR A 433 -5.12 0.13 -22.71
C THR A 433 -5.08 -0.71 -23.98
N SER A 434 -5.53 -0.19 -25.12
CA SER A 434 -5.44 -0.91 -26.40
C SER A 434 -4.00 -1.20 -26.82
N LEU A 435 -3.09 -0.25 -26.59
CA LEU A 435 -1.67 -0.46 -26.84
C LEU A 435 -1.11 -1.61 -25.99
N LEU A 436 -1.37 -1.59 -24.68
CA LEU A 436 -0.89 -2.62 -23.77
C LEU A 436 -1.55 -3.98 -24.01
N ARG A 437 -2.81 -4.02 -24.47
CA ARG A 437 -3.44 -5.27 -24.94
C ARG A 437 -2.69 -5.88 -26.12
N ALA A 438 -2.23 -5.07 -27.07
CA ALA A 438 -1.44 -5.57 -28.19
C ALA A 438 -0.12 -6.20 -27.71
N VAL A 439 0.60 -5.54 -26.80
CA VAL A 439 1.82 -6.10 -26.20
C VAL A 439 1.53 -7.36 -25.38
N SER A 440 0.47 -7.36 -24.57
CA SER A 440 0.07 -8.52 -23.75
C SER A 440 -0.23 -9.76 -24.62
N ARG A 441 -0.83 -9.58 -25.82
CA ARG A 441 -1.09 -10.66 -26.79
C ARG A 441 0.15 -11.23 -27.46
N GLU A 442 1.27 -10.49 -27.50
CA GLU A 442 2.53 -11.01 -28.04
C GLU A 442 3.12 -12.10 -27.15
N GLY A 443 2.77 -12.14 -25.86
CA GLY A 443 3.11 -13.24 -24.96
C GLY A 443 2.45 -14.55 -25.38
N ARG A 444 3.03 -15.24 -26.37
CA ARG A 444 2.56 -16.53 -26.88
C ARG A 444 3.02 -17.65 -25.96
N GLY A 445 2.26 -17.93 -24.90
CA GLY A 445 2.57 -19.03 -23.97
C GLY A 445 1.42 -19.37 -23.03
N ASP A 446 1.60 -20.47 -22.27
CA ASP A 446 0.62 -20.93 -21.27
C ASP A 446 0.49 -19.98 -20.07
N LEU A 447 1.43 -19.03 -19.91
CA LEU A 447 1.37 -17.99 -18.88
C LEU A 447 1.00 -16.64 -19.50
N PRO A 448 -0.05 -15.99 -18.99
CA PRO A 448 -0.52 -14.73 -19.53
C PRO A 448 0.40 -13.57 -19.13
N LEU A 449 0.91 -12.84 -20.13
CA LEU A 449 1.77 -11.67 -19.95
C LEU A 449 0.97 -10.46 -19.44
N THR A 450 1.39 -9.89 -18.31
CA THR A 450 0.92 -8.58 -17.85
C THR A 450 1.81 -7.48 -18.42
N ALA A 451 1.24 -6.61 -19.26
CA ALA A 451 1.94 -5.47 -19.85
C ALA A 451 1.63 -4.19 -19.08
N CYS A 452 2.67 -3.41 -18.77
CA CYS A 452 2.57 -2.21 -17.94
C CYS A 452 3.19 -1.00 -18.64
N MET A 453 2.53 0.16 -18.49
CA MET A 453 3.03 1.44 -18.98
C MET A 453 3.08 2.44 -17.84
N SER A 454 4.24 3.04 -17.60
CA SER A 454 4.32 4.19 -16.70
C SER A 454 3.99 5.51 -17.37
N GLY A 455 3.36 6.41 -16.61
CA GLY A 455 2.99 7.74 -17.07
C GLY A 455 2.38 8.61 -15.96
N ALA A 456 1.57 9.59 -16.34
CA ALA A 456 0.81 10.40 -15.38
C ALA A 456 -0.18 9.53 -14.57
N SER A 457 -0.80 8.56 -15.23
CA SER A 457 -1.39 7.38 -14.60
C SER A 457 -0.63 6.16 -15.13
N ASP A 458 -0.32 5.22 -14.23
CA ASP A 458 0.30 3.96 -14.65
C ASP A 458 -0.82 2.96 -14.99
N VAL A 459 -0.62 2.18 -16.04
CA VAL A 459 -1.63 1.23 -16.52
C VAL A 459 -1.01 -0.16 -16.59
N ALA A 460 -1.73 -1.18 -16.12
CA ALA A 460 -1.39 -2.59 -16.25
C ALA A 460 -2.52 -3.34 -16.94
N VAL A 461 -2.19 -4.18 -17.91
CA VAL A 461 -3.15 -4.96 -18.69
C VAL A 461 -2.71 -6.41 -18.77
N ASN A 462 -3.65 -7.31 -18.54
CA ASN A 462 -3.51 -8.72 -18.86
C ASN A 462 -4.68 -9.13 -19.76
N ASP A 463 -4.44 -9.24 -21.08
CA ASP A 463 -5.50 -9.47 -22.06
C ASP A 463 -6.12 -10.87 -21.92
N ALA A 464 -5.30 -11.90 -21.67
CA ALA A 464 -5.76 -13.27 -21.47
C ALA A 464 -6.63 -13.43 -20.21
N GLY A 465 -6.27 -12.76 -19.11
CA GLY A 465 -7.09 -12.64 -17.91
C GLY A 465 -8.29 -11.71 -18.05
N ARG A 466 -8.34 -10.97 -19.16
CA ARG A 466 -9.29 -9.93 -19.48
C ARG A 466 -9.42 -8.87 -18.39
N VAL A 467 -8.32 -8.47 -17.79
CA VAL A 467 -8.28 -7.48 -16.71
C VAL A 467 -7.35 -6.34 -17.05
N TRP A 468 -7.69 -5.15 -16.56
CA TRP A 468 -6.79 -4.01 -16.55
C TRP A 468 -6.89 -3.28 -15.22
N ALA A 469 -5.83 -2.56 -14.88
CA ALA A 469 -5.78 -1.69 -13.72
C ALA A 469 -5.12 -0.37 -14.09
N GLN A 470 -5.59 0.71 -13.47
CA GLN A 470 -4.99 2.02 -13.53
C GLN A 470 -4.66 2.50 -12.12
N VAL A 471 -3.45 3.01 -11.98
CA VAL A 471 -2.90 3.55 -10.74
C VAL A 471 -2.68 5.03 -10.95
N ASP A 472 -3.53 5.85 -10.34
CA ASP A 472 -3.52 7.31 -10.55
C ASP A 472 -2.43 8.03 -9.74
N GLY A 473 -2.40 9.35 -9.81
CA GLY A 473 -1.56 10.19 -8.95
C GLY A 473 -0.08 10.16 -9.32
N GLY A 474 0.24 10.34 -10.60
CA GLY A 474 1.60 10.55 -11.08
C GLY A 474 2.30 11.71 -10.35
N LEU A 475 3.60 11.54 -10.13
CA LEU A 475 4.44 12.49 -9.39
C LEU A 475 5.58 12.95 -10.28
N SER A 476 5.61 14.24 -10.59
CA SER A 476 6.63 14.84 -11.47
C SER A 476 8.05 14.70 -10.89
N GLU A 477 8.16 14.63 -9.57
CA GLU A 477 9.40 14.50 -8.80
C GLU A 477 10.13 13.18 -9.08
N LEU A 478 9.40 12.13 -9.49
CA LEU A 478 9.99 10.87 -9.94
C LEU A 478 10.81 11.05 -11.22
N GLY A 479 10.53 12.09 -12.02
CA GLY A 479 11.33 12.48 -13.19
C GLY A 479 12.65 13.19 -12.82
N LEU A 480 12.84 13.61 -11.57
CA LEU A 480 14.08 14.26 -11.11
C LEU A 480 15.19 13.25 -10.75
N MET A 481 14.93 11.96 -10.94
CA MET A 481 15.87 10.88 -10.65
C MET A 481 15.98 9.93 -11.84
N THR A 482 17.20 9.73 -12.33
CA THR A 482 17.51 8.68 -13.29
C THR A 482 17.14 7.31 -12.72
N GLY A 483 16.50 6.48 -13.53
CA GLY A 483 16.21 5.10 -13.16
C GLY A 483 14.95 4.89 -12.33
N SER A 484 14.12 5.92 -12.10
CA SER A 484 12.84 5.77 -11.38
C SER A 484 11.94 4.69 -12.01
N GLY A 485 11.86 4.66 -13.35
CA GLY A 485 11.17 3.59 -14.09
C GLY A 485 11.76 2.20 -13.84
N CYS A 486 13.08 2.08 -13.78
CA CYS A 486 13.78 0.81 -13.54
C CYS A 486 13.64 0.33 -12.09
N LEU A 487 13.50 1.25 -11.13
CA LEU A 487 13.19 0.91 -9.73
C LEU A 487 11.80 0.32 -9.60
N VAL A 488 10.82 0.81 -10.36
CA VAL A 488 9.48 0.17 -10.41
C VAL A 488 9.63 -1.29 -10.86
N THR A 489 10.41 -1.58 -11.89
CA THR A 489 10.68 -2.95 -12.35
C THR A 489 11.35 -3.80 -11.26
N ALA A 490 12.33 -3.23 -10.54
CA ALA A 490 12.97 -3.91 -9.41
C ALA A 490 11.96 -4.25 -8.29
N LEU A 491 11.08 -3.32 -7.96
CA LEU A 491 10.00 -3.51 -6.98
C LEU A 491 8.98 -4.55 -7.47
N GLN A 492 8.57 -4.52 -8.75
CA GLN A 492 7.72 -5.56 -9.34
C GLN A 492 8.38 -6.95 -9.24
N GLY A 493 9.70 -7.04 -9.39
CA GLY A 493 10.48 -8.25 -9.12
C GLY A 493 10.40 -8.73 -7.68
N CYS A 494 10.45 -7.81 -6.70
CA CYS A 494 10.28 -8.15 -5.29
C CYS A 494 8.87 -8.67 -4.99
N PHE A 495 7.84 -7.99 -5.52
CA PHE A 495 6.46 -8.39 -5.34
C PHE A 495 6.22 -9.76 -5.98
N ALA A 496 6.73 -10.01 -7.19
CA ALA A 496 6.60 -11.29 -7.88
C ALA A 496 7.32 -12.43 -7.14
N ALA A 497 8.48 -12.15 -6.53
CA ALA A 497 9.18 -13.13 -5.69
C ALA A 497 8.34 -13.58 -4.50
N ALA A 498 7.64 -12.64 -3.83
CA ALA A 498 6.75 -12.95 -2.73
C ALA A 498 5.42 -13.57 -3.18
N GLU A 499 4.83 -13.09 -4.29
CA GLU A 499 3.58 -13.65 -4.85
C GLU A 499 3.77 -15.09 -5.33
N LYS A 500 4.94 -15.43 -5.90
CA LYS A 500 5.28 -16.80 -6.27
C LYS A 500 5.04 -17.78 -5.11
N GLU A 501 5.48 -17.43 -3.91
CA GLU A 501 5.31 -18.26 -2.71
C GLU A 501 3.83 -18.37 -2.28
N LEU A 502 3.04 -17.30 -2.45
CA LEU A 502 1.58 -17.34 -2.23
C LEU A 502 0.91 -18.31 -3.20
N LEU A 503 1.25 -18.24 -4.50
CA LEU A 503 0.68 -19.08 -5.55
C LEU A 503 1.02 -20.58 -5.39
N LEU A 504 2.15 -20.88 -4.73
CA LEU A 504 2.55 -22.25 -4.41
C LEU A 504 1.79 -22.81 -3.20
N SER A 505 1.41 -21.96 -2.24
CA SER A 505 0.63 -22.38 -1.08
C SER A 505 -0.82 -22.73 -1.47
N SER A 506 -1.30 -23.90 -1.06
CA SER A 506 -2.62 -24.43 -1.43
C SER A 506 -3.80 -23.63 -0.85
N SER A 507 -3.58 -22.87 0.22
CA SER A 507 -4.60 -22.07 0.92
C SER A 507 -4.89 -20.70 0.29
N GLU A 508 -4.05 -20.21 -0.63
CA GLU A 508 -4.14 -18.84 -1.18
C GLU A 508 -4.24 -18.80 -2.73
N LYS A 509 -4.58 -19.93 -3.37
CA LYS A 509 -4.70 -20.07 -4.83
C LYS A 509 -5.91 -19.36 -5.43
N GLU A 510 -6.95 -19.10 -4.64
CA GLU A 510 -8.21 -18.56 -5.15
C GLU A 510 -8.13 -17.03 -5.26
N THR A 511 -7.72 -16.54 -6.44
CA THR A 511 -7.92 -15.15 -6.83
C THR A 511 -8.47 -15.03 -8.23
N ASP A 512 -9.38 -14.08 -8.41
CA ASP A 512 -9.94 -13.69 -9.71
C ASP A 512 -8.95 -12.94 -10.61
N LEU A 513 -7.71 -12.77 -10.13
CA LEU A 513 -6.61 -12.09 -10.80
C LEU A 513 -5.66 -13.11 -11.47
N PRO A 514 -5.15 -12.79 -12.68
CA PRO A 514 -4.08 -13.56 -13.29
C PRO A 514 -2.81 -13.56 -12.42
N PRO A 515 -2.00 -14.63 -12.47
CA PRO A 515 -0.72 -14.69 -11.77
C PRO A 515 0.13 -13.44 -12.03
N TYR A 516 0.70 -12.87 -10.96
CA TYR A 516 1.61 -11.72 -11.02
C TYR A 516 0.99 -10.40 -11.48
N PHE A 517 -0.33 -10.35 -11.76
CA PHE A 517 -1.01 -9.09 -12.06
C PHE A 517 -0.97 -8.12 -10.87
N ALA A 518 -1.21 -8.64 -9.65
CA ALA A 518 -1.08 -7.85 -8.44
C ALA A 518 0.37 -7.39 -8.22
N SER A 519 1.37 -8.24 -8.48
CA SER A 519 2.78 -7.83 -8.42
C SER A 519 3.11 -6.67 -9.36
N ALA A 520 2.57 -6.70 -10.58
CA ALA A 520 2.76 -5.66 -11.56
C ALA A 520 2.19 -4.31 -11.08
N VAL A 521 0.97 -4.31 -10.55
CA VAL A 521 0.33 -3.12 -9.94
C VAL A 521 1.08 -2.68 -8.68
N GLY A 522 1.49 -3.63 -7.85
CA GLY A 522 2.12 -3.40 -6.56
C GLY A 522 3.41 -2.59 -6.63
N GLY A 523 4.23 -2.80 -7.66
CA GLY A 523 5.44 -1.99 -7.87
C GLY A 523 5.12 -0.50 -8.10
N PHE A 524 4.07 -0.17 -8.85
CA PHE A 524 3.62 1.21 -9.04
C PHE A 524 3.11 1.83 -7.74
N VAL A 525 2.23 1.11 -7.04
CA VAL A 525 1.61 1.55 -5.79
C VAL A 525 2.69 1.79 -4.72
N PHE A 526 3.65 0.88 -4.58
CA PHE A 526 4.74 1.00 -3.61
C PHE A 526 5.64 2.19 -3.92
N MET A 527 6.03 2.37 -5.19
CA MET A 527 6.83 3.52 -5.63
C MET A 527 6.14 4.84 -5.31
N LYS A 528 4.85 4.96 -5.66
CA LYS A 528 4.06 6.18 -5.44
C LYS A 528 3.80 6.45 -3.96
N ALA A 529 3.49 5.42 -3.16
CA ALA A 529 3.30 5.55 -1.73
C ALA A 529 4.58 6.05 -1.03
N ALA A 530 5.74 5.49 -1.39
CA ALA A 530 7.02 5.92 -0.82
C ALA A 530 7.39 7.35 -1.24
N ALA A 531 7.14 7.69 -2.51
CA ALA A 531 7.36 9.05 -3.01
C ALA A 531 6.45 10.07 -2.30
N ARG A 532 5.17 9.75 -2.07
CA ARG A 532 4.26 10.60 -1.30
C ARG A 532 4.71 10.74 0.15
N LEU A 533 5.20 9.67 0.77
CA LEU A 533 5.78 9.74 2.11
C LEU A 533 6.97 10.71 2.12
N ALA A 534 7.90 10.56 1.17
CA ALA A 534 9.07 11.42 1.03
C ALA A 534 8.68 12.91 0.88
N LEU A 535 7.63 13.20 0.11
CA LEU A 535 7.11 14.57 -0.07
C LEU A 535 6.41 15.09 1.18
N SER A 536 5.67 14.24 1.91
CA SER A 536 4.96 14.62 3.14
C SER A 536 5.89 14.92 4.30
N LEU A 537 7.09 14.33 4.32
CA LEU A 537 8.07 14.52 5.38
C LEU A 537 8.83 15.85 5.28
N ASP A 538 8.59 16.63 4.22
CA ASP A 538 9.14 17.98 3.96
C ASP A 538 10.54 18.13 4.54
N LEU A 539 11.46 17.25 4.10
CA LEU A 539 12.85 17.28 4.55
C LEU A 539 13.36 18.69 4.27
N PRO A 540 13.65 19.52 5.30
CA PRO A 540 14.10 20.87 5.06
C PRO A 540 15.33 20.75 4.16
N SER A 541 15.25 21.40 3.00
CA SER A 541 16.42 21.54 2.14
C SER A 541 17.54 22.06 3.02
N VAL A 542 18.74 21.48 2.88
CA VAL A 542 19.98 21.78 3.62
C VAL A 542 20.32 23.29 3.67
N THR A 543 19.57 24.14 2.99
CA THR A 543 19.65 25.60 2.95
C THR A 543 18.90 26.35 4.07
N GLU A 544 18.05 25.73 4.90
CA GLU A 544 17.42 26.46 6.02
C GLU A 544 18.43 26.87 7.11
N GLY A 545 19.52 26.11 7.28
CA GLY A 545 20.65 26.51 8.13
C GLY A 545 21.52 27.65 7.58
N GLN A 546 21.26 28.13 6.35
CA GLN A 546 21.96 29.28 5.77
C GLN A 546 21.08 30.51 5.53
N ARG A 547 19.77 30.43 5.83
CA ARG A 547 18.85 31.57 5.68
C ARG A 547 19.04 32.65 6.74
N GLU A 548 19.66 32.34 7.88
CA GLU A 548 19.88 33.33 8.94
C GLU A 548 21.09 34.27 8.71
N GLU A 549 21.98 33.99 7.74
CA GLU A 549 23.18 34.83 7.54
C GLU A 549 23.18 35.69 6.27
N THR A 550 22.33 35.43 5.27
CA THR A 550 22.31 36.23 4.04
C THR A 550 20.90 36.61 3.63
N GLY A 551 20.46 37.81 4.00
CA GLY A 551 19.17 38.41 3.65
C GLY A 551 19.00 38.74 2.16
N ARG A 552 19.13 37.74 1.28
CA ARG A 552 18.76 37.84 -0.14
C ARG A 552 17.96 36.61 -0.55
N GLY A 553 16.73 36.85 -1.01
CA GLY A 553 15.87 35.83 -1.58
C GLY A 553 16.53 35.20 -2.81
N ALA A 554 17.10 34.01 -2.65
CA ALA A 554 17.63 33.25 -3.75
C ALA A 554 16.48 32.46 -4.39
N THR A 555 15.86 33.00 -5.44
CA THR A 555 15.10 32.21 -6.43
C THR A 555 16.09 31.80 -7.51
N GLY A 556 16.82 30.70 -7.31
CA GLY A 556 17.85 30.24 -8.25
C GLY A 556 18.01 28.72 -8.30
N PRO A 557 18.73 28.18 -9.31
CA PRO A 557 18.89 26.74 -9.58
C PRO A 557 19.42 25.89 -8.41
N GLY A 558 20.06 26.50 -7.40
CA GLY A 558 20.48 25.82 -6.18
C GLY A 558 19.32 25.24 -5.34
N LEU A 559 18.12 25.83 -5.38
CA LEU A 559 16.95 25.28 -4.68
C LEU A 559 16.38 24.02 -5.34
N ALA A 560 16.45 23.93 -6.67
CA ALA A 560 15.98 22.76 -7.41
C ALA A 560 16.90 21.54 -7.17
N CYS A 561 18.22 21.76 -7.13
CA CYS A 561 19.18 20.70 -6.77
C CYS A 561 18.99 20.18 -5.33
N GLY A 562 18.72 21.08 -4.37
CA GLY A 562 18.43 20.68 -2.99
C GLY A 562 17.18 19.82 -2.86
N ARG A 563 16.09 20.18 -3.56
CA ARG A 563 14.84 19.39 -3.56
C ARG A 563 15.01 18.02 -4.20
N ALA A 564 15.69 17.92 -5.35
CA ALA A 564 15.95 16.63 -5.99
C ALA A 564 16.82 15.72 -5.11
N TYR A 565 17.81 16.29 -4.42
CA TYR A 565 18.62 15.53 -3.46
C TYR A 565 17.79 15.01 -2.28
N SER A 566 17.06 15.89 -1.59
CA SER A 566 16.21 15.52 -0.45
C SER A 566 15.14 14.49 -0.84
N PHE A 567 14.50 14.66 -2.00
CA PHE A 567 13.50 13.72 -2.50
C PHE A 567 14.08 12.33 -2.74
N ARG A 568 15.28 12.22 -3.35
CA ARG A 568 15.92 10.93 -3.58
C ARG A 568 16.20 10.19 -2.27
N HIS A 569 16.74 10.87 -1.26
CA HIS A 569 16.97 10.24 0.05
C HIS A 569 15.65 9.86 0.74
N GLY A 570 14.70 10.79 0.81
CA GLY A 570 13.39 10.56 1.41
C GLY A 570 12.62 9.41 0.74
N LEU A 571 12.81 9.19 -0.57
CA LEU A 571 12.19 8.07 -1.29
C LEU A 571 12.67 6.71 -0.77
N PHE A 572 13.98 6.55 -0.55
CA PHE A 572 14.53 5.31 0.00
C PHE A 572 14.17 5.13 1.49
N ASP A 573 14.15 6.21 2.27
CA ASP A 573 13.60 6.16 3.64
C ASP A 573 12.13 5.71 3.62
N GLY A 574 11.37 6.22 2.64
CA GLY A 574 9.99 5.81 2.38
C GLY A 574 9.86 4.32 2.08
N PHE A 575 10.73 3.75 1.23
CA PHE A 575 10.74 2.30 0.98
C PHE A 575 10.95 1.49 2.26
N GLY A 576 11.79 1.95 3.18
CA GLY A 576 12.01 1.29 4.47
C GLY A 576 10.81 1.40 5.42
N ALA A 577 10.09 2.53 5.38
CA ALA A 577 9.02 2.85 6.31
C ALA A 577 7.63 2.32 5.90
N LEU A 578 7.41 1.95 4.64
CA LEU A 578 6.08 1.52 4.15
C LEU A 578 5.59 0.20 4.79
N THR A 579 4.65 0.31 5.74
CA THR A 579 3.87 -0.82 6.27
C THR A 579 2.62 -1.07 5.41
N PRO A 580 1.89 -2.20 5.58
CA PRO A 580 0.62 -2.40 4.87
C PRO A 580 -0.39 -1.27 5.11
N ALA A 581 -0.47 -0.75 6.34
CA ALA A 581 -1.33 0.38 6.69
C ALA A 581 -0.87 1.67 5.97
N LEU A 582 0.40 2.06 6.11
CA LEU A 582 0.93 3.25 5.44
C LEU A 582 0.83 3.16 3.92
N MET A 583 1.08 1.98 3.35
CA MET A 583 0.93 1.78 1.93
C MET A 583 -0.51 2.05 1.52
N ARG A 584 -1.53 1.56 2.23
CA ARG A 584 -2.93 1.86 1.92
C ARG A 584 -3.23 3.36 2.04
N THR A 585 -2.85 3.97 3.16
CA THR A 585 -3.05 5.40 3.42
C THR A 585 -2.47 6.28 2.31
N LEU A 586 -1.27 5.94 1.85
CA LEU A 586 -0.53 6.70 0.84
C LEU A 586 -0.78 6.18 -0.58
N SER A 587 -1.52 5.08 -0.73
CA SER A 587 -1.75 4.45 -2.02
C SER A 587 -2.50 5.42 -2.92
N PRO A 588 -2.08 5.55 -4.19
CA PRO A 588 -2.97 6.11 -5.19
C PRO A 588 -4.26 5.31 -5.30
N HIS A 589 -5.31 5.96 -5.79
CA HIS A 589 -6.52 5.26 -6.20
C HIS A 589 -6.16 4.20 -7.25
N ILE A 590 -6.69 2.99 -7.07
CA ILE A 590 -6.52 1.87 -8.00
C ILE A 590 -7.88 1.55 -8.57
N THR A 591 -8.05 1.77 -9.87
CA THR A 591 -9.23 1.29 -10.60
C THR A 591 -8.86 -0.03 -11.25
N CYS A 592 -9.61 -1.09 -11.02
CA CYS A 592 -9.41 -2.38 -11.69
C CYS A 592 -10.73 -2.93 -12.24
N GLU A 593 -10.76 -3.25 -13.52
CA GLU A 593 -11.97 -3.71 -14.22
C GLU A 593 -11.66 -4.85 -15.20
N ARG A 594 -12.71 -5.58 -15.58
CA ARG A 594 -12.65 -6.55 -16.68
C ARG A 594 -12.91 -5.86 -18.01
N PHE A 595 -12.30 -6.35 -19.09
CA PHE A 595 -12.72 -5.93 -20.43
C PHE A 595 -14.16 -6.38 -20.69
N PRO A 596 -14.94 -5.62 -21.47
CA PRO A 596 -16.21 -6.11 -22.02
C PRO A 596 -15.99 -7.38 -22.85
N ASP A 597 -17.02 -8.23 -22.94
CA ASP A 597 -17.05 -9.44 -23.79
C ASP A 597 -16.92 -9.11 -25.27
#